data_AF-A0A920WKG8-F1
#
_entry.id   AF-A0A920WKG8-F1
#
_cell.length_a   1.000
_cell.length_b   1.000
_cell.length_c   1.000
_cell.angle_alpha   90.00
_cell.angle_beta   90.00
_cell.angle_gamma   90.00
#
_symmetry.space_group_name_H-M   'P 1'
#
loop_
_entity.id
_entity.type
_entity.pdbx_description
1 polymer ?
#
loop_
_entity_poly.entity_id
_entity_poly.type
_entity_poly.pdbx_seq_one_letter_code
_entity_poly.pdbx_strand_id
1 'polypeptide(L)'
;MTEIPEHLRKRAEAARAKAQSDASGDTPSAKAPADEAPAGDAPAVDEKIPGHLLDRGTPASDLPAPPTGGPAVPTGGSGPDGHNQRLLTVVKSGSIQDTKATPQDKVHVWPHLLLAEFLAALAVTAFLLLFSIVVNAPLLELADFNKTPNPSKAPWYFLGLQELLTMFHPMVAGVTIPGIGLFLLILAPYIDKNPSKRPEDRKFAISLMSVHLMFWAVLVMIGSFFRGPGFNFVFPWNSGVFFEL
;
A
#
# COMPACT_ATOMS: atom_id res chain seq x y z
N MET A 1 -6.19 -49.73 -0.60
CA MET A 1 -5.24 -49.15 -1.59
C MET A 1 -5.48 -47.66 -1.59
N THR A 2 -4.63 -46.90 -0.91
CA THR A 2 -4.74 -45.44 -0.81
C THR A 2 -3.86 -44.83 -1.90
N GLU A 3 -4.48 -44.31 -2.95
CA GLU A 3 -3.80 -43.68 -4.09
C GLU A 3 -3.03 -42.43 -3.63
N ILE A 4 -1.71 -42.44 -3.82
CA ILE A 4 -0.84 -41.31 -3.54
C ILE A 4 -1.04 -40.28 -4.66
N PRO A 5 -1.37 -39.01 -4.35
CA PRO A 5 -1.60 -37.96 -5.35
C PRO A 5 -0.40 -37.77 -6.30
N GLU A 6 -0.66 -37.82 -7.62
CA GLU A 6 0.32 -37.77 -8.72
C GLU A 6 1.39 -36.67 -8.62
N HIS A 7 1.04 -35.50 -8.09
CA HIS A 7 1.97 -34.38 -7.97
C HIS A 7 3.09 -34.63 -6.95
N LEU A 8 2.85 -35.48 -5.94
CA LEU A 8 3.86 -35.85 -4.95
C LEU A 8 4.85 -36.88 -5.51
N ARG A 9 4.39 -37.79 -6.37
CA ARG A 9 5.26 -38.72 -7.09
C ARG A 9 6.23 -38.00 -8.02
N LYS A 10 5.74 -37.05 -8.81
CA LYS A 10 6.59 -36.25 -9.72
C LYS A 10 7.66 -35.45 -8.98
N ARG A 11 7.34 -34.89 -7.81
CA ARG A 11 8.35 -34.19 -6.98
C ARG A 11 9.37 -35.15 -6.37
N ALA A 12 8.93 -36.33 -5.93
CA ALA A 12 9.83 -37.35 -5.39
C ALA A 12 10.77 -37.91 -6.46
N GLU A 13 10.28 -38.10 -7.68
CA GLU A 13 11.07 -38.55 -8.84
C GLU A 13 12.07 -37.47 -9.28
N ALA A 14 11.67 -36.19 -9.32
CA ALA A 14 12.58 -35.08 -9.61
C ALA A 14 13.69 -34.92 -8.56
N ALA A 15 13.35 -35.09 -7.27
CA ALA A 15 14.33 -35.06 -6.18
C ALA A 15 15.32 -36.23 -6.27
N ARG A 16 14.84 -37.43 -6.64
CA ARG A 16 15.71 -38.59 -6.88
C ARG A 16 16.62 -38.41 -8.11
N ALA A 17 16.12 -37.82 -9.19
CA ALA A 17 16.92 -37.54 -10.38
C ALA A 17 18.04 -36.53 -10.08
N LYS A 18 17.75 -35.48 -9.31
CA LYS A 18 18.75 -34.50 -8.86
C LYS A 18 19.80 -35.13 -7.94
N ALA A 19 19.40 -36.03 -7.03
CA ALA A 19 20.34 -36.76 -6.19
C ALA A 19 21.22 -37.74 -6.98
N GLN A 20 20.73 -38.27 -8.09
CA GLN A 20 21.52 -39.16 -8.98
C GLN A 20 22.48 -38.40 -9.89
N SER A 21 22.11 -37.19 -10.34
CA SER A 21 23.05 -36.33 -11.09
C SER A 21 24.21 -35.85 -10.21
N ASP A 22 23.95 -35.57 -8.93
CA ASP A 22 25.00 -35.14 -8.01
C ASP A 22 25.90 -36.31 -7.54
N ALA A 23 25.43 -37.56 -7.69
CA ALA A 23 26.18 -38.78 -7.35
C ALA A 23 26.98 -39.37 -8.52
N SER A 24 26.74 -38.94 -9.77
CA SER A 24 27.47 -39.38 -10.96
C SER A 24 28.33 -38.25 -11.48
N GLY A 25 29.45 -38.02 -10.80
CA GLY A 25 30.47 -37.10 -11.26
C GLY A 25 31.02 -37.55 -12.62
N ASP A 26 30.81 -36.74 -13.64
CA ASP A 26 31.62 -36.79 -14.86
C ASP A 26 31.82 -35.39 -15.42
N THR A 27 33.09 -35.04 -15.63
CA THR A 27 33.58 -33.74 -16.08
C THR A 27 34.21 -33.93 -17.45
N PRO A 28 33.98 -33.03 -18.43
CA PRO A 28 34.96 -32.80 -19.49
C PRO A 28 35.68 -31.46 -19.28
N SER A 29 37.00 -31.54 -19.38
CA SER A 29 38.00 -30.49 -19.10
C SER A 29 38.49 -29.76 -20.35
N ALA A 30 39.11 -28.58 -20.11
CA ALA A 30 40.02 -27.77 -20.94
C ALA A 30 39.39 -26.68 -21.85
N LYS A 31 39.85 -25.41 -21.90
CA LYS A 31 41.22 -24.85 -21.75
C LYS A 31 41.24 -23.30 -21.61
N ALA A 32 42.28 -22.78 -20.93
CA ALA A 32 42.95 -21.44 -21.01
C ALA A 32 42.69 -20.43 -19.84
N PRO A 33 43.63 -19.51 -19.51
CA PRO A 33 44.66 -19.71 -18.48
C PRO A 33 44.77 -18.59 -17.39
N ALA A 34 45.69 -18.83 -16.45
CA ALA A 34 46.33 -18.01 -15.37
C ALA A 34 46.21 -16.47 -15.46
N ASP A 35 46.24 -15.69 -14.37
CA ASP A 35 47.05 -15.80 -13.14
C ASP A 35 46.51 -14.86 -12.03
N GLU A 36 47.08 -15.00 -10.83
CA GLU A 36 47.02 -14.11 -9.64
C GLU A 36 45.84 -14.24 -8.65
N ALA A 37 46.10 -15.01 -7.58
CA ALA A 37 45.53 -14.80 -6.24
C ALA A 37 46.49 -13.91 -5.41
N PRO A 38 46.06 -13.30 -4.29
CA PRO A 38 45.90 -14.11 -3.09
C PRO A 38 44.76 -13.73 -2.13
N ALA A 39 44.37 -14.75 -1.36
CA ALA A 39 44.00 -14.73 0.05
C ALA A 39 42.70 -14.04 0.51
N GLY A 40 41.80 -14.87 1.02
CA GLY A 40 40.62 -14.49 1.81
C GLY A 40 39.79 -15.71 2.17
N ASP A 41 40.44 -16.69 2.83
CA ASP A 41 39.90 -17.99 3.18
C ASP A 41 38.81 -17.87 4.26
N ALA A 42 37.64 -18.40 3.96
CA ALA A 42 36.59 -18.70 4.92
C ALA A 42 36.30 -20.19 4.81
N PRO A 43 36.42 -20.96 5.90
CA PRO A 43 35.73 -22.22 5.99
C PRO A 43 34.68 -22.22 7.10
N ALA A 44 33.59 -22.89 6.76
CA ALA A 44 32.50 -23.29 7.63
C ALA A 44 33.00 -24.06 8.87
N VAL A 45 32.29 -23.92 9.98
CA VAL A 45 32.43 -24.81 11.12
C VAL A 45 31.05 -25.20 11.65
N ASP A 46 30.79 -26.50 11.55
CA ASP A 46 29.77 -27.26 12.28
C ASP A 46 29.70 -26.82 13.75
N GLU A 47 28.57 -26.24 14.15
CA GLU A 47 28.32 -25.86 15.53
C GLU A 47 27.87 -27.09 16.34
N LYS A 48 28.87 -27.84 16.79
CA LYS A 48 28.78 -28.93 17.76
C LYS A 48 28.28 -28.37 19.09
N ILE A 49 27.20 -28.96 19.62
CA ILE A 49 26.57 -28.66 20.91
C ILE A 49 27.64 -28.43 22.01
N PRO A 50 27.64 -27.30 22.73
CA PRO A 50 28.62 -27.04 23.79
C PRO A 50 28.40 -27.99 24.98
N GLY A 51 29.44 -28.77 25.32
CA GLY A 51 29.39 -29.91 26.25
C GLY A 51 28.91 -29.64 27.68
N HIS A 52 28.86 -28.39 28.14
CA HIS A 52 28.35 -28.04 29.47
C HIS A 52 26.83 -28.26 29.64
N LEU A 53 26.10 -28.51 28.54
CA LEU A 53 24.66 -28.83 28.57
C LEU A 53 24.37 -30.33 28.68
N LEU A 54 25.38 -31.19 28.59
CA LEU A 54 25.23 -32.65 28.68
C LEU A 54 25.44 -33.19 30.10
N ASP A 55 25.90 -32.36 31.03
CA ASP A 55 26.27 -32.77 32.39
C ASP A 55 25.15 -32.55 33.42
N ARG A 56 23.88 -32.59 32.99
CA ARG A 56 22.71 -32.50 33.88
C ARG A 56 22.07 -33.86 34.19
N GLY A 57 22.83 -34.93 33.97
CA GLY A 57 22.39 -36.31 34.07
C GLY A 57 22.70 -37.02 35.39
N THR A 58 23.16 -36.33 36.44
CA THR A 58 23.35 -36.96 37.75
C THR A 58 22.05 -36.83 38.57
N PRO A 59 21.25 -37.90 38.72
CA PRO A 59 20.11 -37.90 39.62
C PRO A 59 20.58 -37.64 41.06
N ALA A 60 19.75 -36.94 41.83
CA ALA A 60 20.03 -36.50 43.21
C ALA A 60 20.09 -37.65 44.25
N SER A 61 20.40 -38.87 43.83
CA SER A 61 20.46 -40.07 44.67
C SER A 61 21.83 -40.36 45.31
N ASP A 62 22.87 -39.57 45.01
CA ASP A 62 24.25 -39.80 45.49
C ASP A 62 24.79 -38.75 46.48
N LEU A 63 23.92 -38.06 47.22
CA LEU A 63 24.34 -37.19 48.33
C LEU A 63 24.23 -37.94 49.67
N PRO A 64 25.23 -37.85 50.59
CA PRO A 64 25.15 -38.50 51.88
C PRO A 64 23.98 -37.94 52.72
N ALA A 65 23.22 -38.82 53.37
CA ALA A 65 22.01 -38.48 54.13
C ALA A 65 22.29 -37.59 55.36
N PRO A 66 21.49 -36.54 55.61
CA PRO A 66 21.48 -35.83 56.90
C PRO A 66 20.54 -36.51 57.91
N PRO A 67 20.78 -36.39 59.24
CA PRO A 67 19.88 -36.93 60.23
C PRO A 67 18.58 -36.11 60.32
N THR A 68 17.48 -36.86 60.30
CA THR A 68 16.08 -36.59 60.65
C THR A 68 15.75 -35.33 61.47
N GLY A 69 14.73 -34.58 61.01
CA GLY A 69 13.83 -33.82 61.91
C GLY A 69 13.01 -32.67 61.28
N GLY A 70 11.73 -32.91 60.97
CA GLY A 70 10.66 -31.89 60.90
C GLY A 70 10.18 -31.44 59.51
N PRO A 71 8.86 -31.17 59.31
CA PRO A 71 8.32 -30.79 58.01
C PRO A 71 8.62 -29.32 57.68
N ALA A 72 9.48 -29.08 56.70
CA ALA A 72 9.80 -27.74 56.22
C ALA A 72 8.87 -27.34 55.06
N VAL A 73 8.11 -26.27 55.27
CA VAL A 73 7.39 -25.49 54.26
C VAL A 73 8.38 -25.04 53.17
N PRO A 74 8.08 -25.16 51.86
CA PRO A 74 9.01 -24.74 50.84
C PRO A 74 9.14 -23.21 50.86
N THR A 75 10.28 -22.74 51.34
CA THR A 75 10.71 -21.35 51.39
C THR A 75 10.94 -20.82 49.98
N GLY A 76 10.27 -19.70 49.68
CA GLY A 76 10.42 -18.99 48.41
C GLY A 76 11.86 -18.53 48.20
N GLY A 77 12.42 -18.86 47.04
CA GLY A 77 13.72 -18.37 46.61
C GLY A 77 13.66 -16.87 46.33
N SER A 78 14.48 -16.10 47.04
CA SER A 78 14.73 -14.69 46.81
C SER A 78 15.53 -14.50 45.53
N GLY A 79 15.05 -13.64 44.63
CA GLY A 79 15.85 -13.14 43.51
C GLY A 79 17.02 -12.25 44.00
N PRO A 80 17.98 -11.92 43.12
CA PRO A 80 19.26 -11.28 43.48
C PRO A 80 19.16 -9.95 44.23
N ASP A 81 17.99 -9.29 44.26
CA ASP A 81 17.79 -7.96 44.83
C ASP A 81 16.74 -7.90 45.97
N GLY A 82 16.41 -9.01 46.61
CA GLY A 82 15.64 -8.99 47.88
C GLY A 82 14.17 -8.54 47.78
N HIS A 83 13.61 -8.40 46.59
CA HIS A 83 12.19 -8.12 46.40
C HIS A 83 11.36 -9.41 46.25
N ASN A 84 10.44 -9.66 47.20
CA ASN A 84 9.53 -10.82 47.20
C ASN A 84 8.34 -10.68 46.23
N GLN A 85 8.57 -10.14 45.04
CA GLN A 85 7.53 -10.06 44.02
C GLN A 85 7.55 -11.35 43.20
N ARG A 86 6.51 -12.17 43.36
CA ARG A 86 6.35 -13.41 42.60
C ARG A 86 6.11 -13.06 41.13
N LEU A 87 7.13 -13.23 40.29
CA LEU A 87 7.06 -13.03 38.84
C LEU A 87 6.06 -14.04 38.24
N LEU A 88 4.80 -13.65 38.13
CA LEU A 88 3.73 -14.55 37.67
C LEU A 88 3.77 -14.81 36.17
N THR A 89 4.57 -14.06 35.41
CA THR A 89 5.07 -14.37 34.06
C THR A 89 5.78 -13.12 33.54
N VAL A 90 6.96 -13.28 32.94
CA VAL A 90 7.58 -12.20 32.17
C VAL A 90 6.78 -12.05 30.89
N VAL A 91 5.91 -11.04 30.82
CA VAL A 91 5.26 -10.66 29.56
C VAL A 91 6.35 -10.08 28.66
N LYS A 92 6.66 -10.80 27.57
CA LYS A 92 7.62 -10.34 26.57
C LYS A 92 7.14 -8.99 26.03
N SER A 93 7.84 -7.91 26.40
CA SER A 93 7.52 -6.51 26.05
C SER A 93 7.44 -6.24 24.53
N GLY A 94 7.79 -7.21 23.68
CA GLY A 94 7.83 -7.07 22.23
C GLY A 94 6.46 -6.92 21.54
N SER A 95 5.33 -7.08 22.24
CA SER A 95 4.00 -6.92 21.64
C SER A 95 3.25 -5.64 22.01
N ILE A 96 3.79 -4.82 22.93
CA ILE A 96 3.13 -3.58 23.39
C ILE A 96 3.69 -2.33 22.68
N GLN A 97 4.87 -2.43 22.08
CA GLN A 97 5.47 -1.34 21.32
C GLN A 97 5.56 -1.74 19.85
N ASP A 98 4.77 -1.08 19.02
CA ASP A 98 4.91 -1.10 17.55
C ASP A 98 6.25 -0.43 17.20
N THR A 99 7.31 -1.22 17.30
CA THR A 99 8.70 -0.80 17.04
C THR A 99 8.87 -0.71 15.54
N LYS A 100 8.39 0.40 14.96
CA LYS A 100 8.65 0.72 13.56
C LYS A 100 10.17 0.76 13.38
N ALA A 101 10.66 -0.09 12.47
CA ALA A 101 12.09 -0.28 12.20
C ALA A 101 12.82 0.99 11.70
N THR A 102 12.07 2.04 11.35
CA THR A 102 12.60 3.35 10.97
C THR A 102 12.06 4.42 11.91
N PRO A 103 12.95 5.23 12.53
CA PRO A 103 12.52 6.44 13.23
C PRO A 103 11.74 7.32 12.26
N GLN A 104 10.45 7.52 12.54
CA GLN A 104 9.61 8.43 11.76
C GLN A 104 9.82 9.82 12.32
N ASP A 105 10.22 10.77 11.48
CA ASP A 105 10.33 12.17 11.85
C ASP A 105 8.92 12.75 12.02
N LYS A 106 8.39 12.65 13.24
CA LYS A 106 7.06 13.11 13.60
C LYS A 106 7.19 14.37 14.42
N VAL A 107 6.52 15.42 13.97
CA VAL A 107 6.36 16.66 14.72
C VAL A 107 4.98 16.71 15.37
N HIS A 108 4.87 17.48 16.46
CA HIS A 108 3.58 17.73 17.09
C HIS A 108 2.68 18.54 16.15
N VAL A 109 1.42 18.14 16.05
CA VAL A 109 0.38 18.77 15.21
C VAL A 109 0.26 20.27 15.53
N TRP A 110 0.24 20.59 16.82
CA TRP A 110 0.37 21.96 17.29
C TRP A 110 1.83 22.26 17.66
N PRO A 111 2.42 23.38 17.22
CA PRO A 111 1.86 24.42 16.35
C PRO A 111 2.11 24.17 14.85
N HIS A 112 2.96 23.21 14.47
CA HIS A 112 3.56 23.11 13.14
C HIS A 112 2.54 22.91 12.01
N LEU A 113 1.71 21.86 12.12
CA LEU A 113 0.73 21.52 11.08
C LEU A 113 -0.42 22.54 11.06
N LEU A 114 -0.94 22.87 12.25
CA LEU A 114 -2.08 23.78 12.38
C LEU A 114 -1.78 25.19 11.85
N LEU A 115 -0.57 25.71 12.06
CA LEU A 115 -0.18 27.01 11.51
C LEU A 115 -0.10 26.98 9.98
N ALA A 116 0.49 25.92 9.40
CA ALA A 116 0.60 25.78 7.95
C ALA A 116 -0.78 25.64 7.28
N GLU A 117 -1.66 24.82 7.83
CA GLU A 117 -3.03 24.65 7.32
C GLU A 117 -3.85 25.93 7.47
N PHE A 118 -3.74 26.64 8.59
CA PHE A 118 -4.44 27.90 8.79
C PHE A 118 -3.97 28.98 7.82
N LEU A 119 -2.66 29.10 7.58
CA LEU A 119 -2.11 30.02 6.58
C LEU A 119 -2.56 29.65 5.16
N ALA A 120 -2.58 28.35 4.81
CA ALA A 120 -3.10 27.89 3.52
C ALA A 120 -4.59 28.21 3.36
N ALA A 121 -5.39 28.02 4.40
CA ALA A 121 -6.82 28.36 4.40
C ALA A 121 -7.05 29.86 4.23
N LEU A 122 -6.28 30.71 4.93
CA LEU A 122 -6.32 32.16 4.75
C LEU A 122 -5.89 32.58 3.33
N ALA A 123 -4.84 31.96 2.78
CA ALA A 123 -4.38 32.24 1.43
C ALA A 123 -5.43 31.86 0.37
N VAL A 124 -6.06 30.68 0.48
CA VAL A 124 -7.14 30.26 -0.42
C VAL A 124 -8.36 31.17 -0.28
N THR A 125 -8.74 31.53 0.96
CA THR A 125 -9.85 32.45 1.21
C THR A 125 -9.59 33.82 0.60
N ALA A 126 -8.40 34.38 0.82
CA ALA A 126 -8.00 35.66 0.24
C ALA A 126 -7.97 35.59 -1.29
N PHE A 127 -7.44 34.50 -1.87
CA PHE A 127 -7.47 34.29 -3.31
C PHE A 127 -8.88 34.26 -3.88
N LEU A 128 -9.79 33.48 -3.27
CA LEU A 128 -11.19 33.40 -3.73
C LEU A 128 -11.93 34.74 -3.59
N LEU A 129 -11.68 35.50 -2.52
CA LEU A 129 -12.25 36.84 -2.33
C LEU A 129 -11.74 37.83 -3.38
N LEU A 130 -10.44 37.87 -3.63
CA LEU A 130 -9.85 38.73 -4.66
C LEU A 130 -10.35 38.35 -6.06
N PHE A 131 -10.43 37.05 -6.36
CA PHE A 131 -10.98 36.55 -7.62
C PHE A 131 -12.44 36.96 -7.80
N SER A 132 -13.27 36.84 -6.75
CA SER A 132 -14.68 37.24 -6.76
C SER A 132 -14.90 38.75 -7.01
N ILE A 133 -13.98 39.60 -6.54
CA ILE A 133 -14.03 41.05 -6.81
C ILE A 133 -13.73 41.36 -8.29
N VAL A 134 -12.85 40.59 -8.92
CA VAL A 134 -12.39 40.84 -10.30
C VAL A 134 -13.30 40.17 -11.33
N VAL A 135 -13.87 39.00 -11.02
CA VAL A 135 -14.66 38.19 -11.95
C VAL A 135 -16.12 38.15 -11.47
N ASN A 136 -16.98 38.88 -12.18
CA ASN A 136 -18.42 38.85 -11.94
C ASN A 136 -19.03 37.55 -12.47
N ALA A 137 -19.85 36.90 -11.66
CA ALA A 137 -20.64 35.75 -12.09
C ALA A 137 -21.77 36.22 -13.03
N PRO A 138 -21.93 35.63 -14.23
CA PRO A 138 -23.06 35.89 -15.10
C PRO A 138 -24.33 35.30 -14.47
N LEU A 139 -25.17 36.17 -13.94
CA LEU A 139 -26.49 35.80 -13.42
C LEU A 139 -27.48 35.73 -14.59
N LEU A 140 -28.14 34.58 -14.75
CA LEU A 140 -29.21 34.40 -15.73
C LEU A 140 -30.51 35.09 -15.27
N GLU A 141 -31.44 35.28 -16.22
CA GLU A 141 -32.80 35.74 -15.94
C GLU A 141 -33.56 34.78 -15.01
N LEU A 142 -34.64 35.26 -14.40
CA LEU A 142 -35.55 34.40 -13.63
C LEU A 142 -36.04 33.23 -14.49
N ALA A 143 -36.17 32.05 -13.87
CA ALA A 143 -36.53 30.84 -14.58
C ALA A 143 -37.91 30.95 -15.27
N ASP A 144 -37.95 30.66 -16.57
CA ASP A 144 -39.16 30.57 -17.38
C ASP A 144 -39.31 29.14 -17.92
N PHE A 145 -40.42 28.48 -17.60
CA PHE A 145 -40.72 27.12 -18.04
C PHE A 145 -40.92 27.01 -19.55
N ASN A 146 -41.25 28.11 -20.24
CA ASN A 146 -41.49 28.11 -21.69
C ASN A 146 -40.22 28.38 -22.51
N LYS A 147 -39.09 28.71 -21.86
CA LYS A 147 -37.84 29.11 -22.53
C LYS A 147 -36.65 28.31 -21.98
N THR A 148 -36.17 27.35 -22.77
CA THR A 148 -34.93 26.63 -22.43
C THR A 148 -33.71 27.45 -22.85
N PRO A 149 -32.76 27.70 -21.94
CA PRO A 149 -31.50 28.36 -22.28
C PRO A 149 -30.76 27.63 -23.40
N ASN A 150 -30.20 28.38 -24.35
CA ASN A 150 -29.44 27.83 -25.46
C ASN A 150 -28.12 28.60 -25.60
N PRO A 151 -26.94 27.97 -25.43
CA PRO A 151 -26.72 26.55 -25.11
C PRO A 151 -26.99 26.21 -23.63
N SER A 152 -27.65 25.08 -23.38
CA SER A 152 -27.84 24.57 -22.03
C SER A 152 -26.57 23.82 -21.58
N LYS A 153 -25.58 24.54 -21.06
CA LYS A 153 -24.35 23.95 -20.49
C LYS A 153 -24.53 23.66 -19.00
N ALA A 154 -24.14 22.47 -18.58
CA ALA A 154 -24.06 22.11 -17.18
C ALA A 154 -22.85 22.80 -16.52
N PRO A 155 -22.85 22.93 -15.18
CA PRO A 155 -21.66 23.38 -14.45
C PRO A 155 -20.42 22.56 -14.82
N TRP A 156 -19.24 23.19 -14.79
CA TRP A 156 -17.99 22.62 -15.31
C TRP A 156 -17.64 21.22 -14.74
N TYR A 157 -18.00 20.94 -13.49
CA TYR A 157 -17.77 19.64 -12.85
C TYR A 157 -18.71 18.53 -13.35
N PHE A 158 -19.81 18.87 -14.01
CA PHE A 158 -20.72 17.94 -14.71
C PHE A 158 -20.60 17.98 -16.22
N LEU A 159 -19.89 18.95 -16.76
CA LEU A 159 -19.84 19.19 -18.19
C LEU A 159 -19.17 18.03 -18.96
N GLY A 160 -18.18 17.35 -18.37
CA GLY A 160 -17.63 16.11 -18.95
C GLY A 160 -18.66 14.97 -19.02
N LEU A 161 -19.56 14.89 -18.04
CA LEU A 161 -20.66 13.90 -18.04
C LEU A 161 -21.72 14.29 -19.08
N GLN A 162 -22.01 15.59 -19.21
CA GLN A 162 -22.91 16.09 -20.24
C GLN A 162 -22.38 15.78 -21.66
N GLU A 163 -21.09 15.90 -21.89
CA GLU A 163 -20.46 15.52 -23.15
C GLU A 163 -20.69 14.03 -23.46
N LEU A 164 -20.53 13.16 -22.45
CA LEU A 164 -20.78 11.73 -22.57
C LEU A 164 -22.26 11.41 -22.88
N LEU A 165 -23.20 12.20 -22.35
CA LEU A 165 -24.64 12.08 -22.62
C LEU A 165 -25.00 12.39 -24.09
N THR A 166 -24.14 13.06 -24.84
CA THR A 166 -24.39 13.27 -26.28
C THR A 166 -24.07 12.04 -27.12
N MET A 167 -23.22 11.14 -26.61
CA MET A 167 -22.71 9.99 -27.35
C MET A 167 -23.44 8.69 -26.98
N PHE A 168 -23.89 8.58 -25.74
CA PHE A 168 -24.51 7.36 -25.22
C PHE A 168 -25.93 7.60 -24.70
N HIS A 169 -26.71 6.52 -24.59
CA HIS A 169 -28.02 6.55 -23.95
C HIS A 169 -27.93 7.09 -22.51
N PRO A 170 -28.88 7.92 -22.04
CA PRO A 170 -28.79 8.59 -20.73
C PRO A 170 -28.53 7.66 -19.54
N MET A 171 -29.14 6.48 -19.54
CA MET A 171 -28.89 5.47 -18.49
C MET A 171 -27.43 5.01 -18.44
N VAL A 172 -26.78 4.87 -19.59
CA VAL A 172 -25.40 4.36 -19.67
C VAL A 172 -24.42 5.47 -19.28
N ALA A 173 -24.54 6.65 -19.90
CA ALA A 173 -23.65 7.77 -19.64
C ALA A 173 -23.82 8.39 -18.25
N GLY A 174 -25.07 8.56 -17.79
CA GLY A 174 -25.36 9.25 -16.54
C GLY A 174 -25.30 8.36 -15.30
N VAL A 175 -25.67 7.07 -15.43
CA VAL A 175 -25.82 6.17 -14.28
C VAL A 175 -24.79 5.05 -14.31
N THR A 176 -24.71 4.27 -15.39
CA THR A 176 -23.87 3.08 -15.44
C THR A 176 -22.37 3.41 -15.40
N ILE A 177 -21.88 4.32 -16.24
CA ILE A 177 -20.44 4.64 -16.31
C ILE A 177 -19.94 5.29 -15.00
N PRO A 178 -20.57 6.36 -14.48
CA PRO A 178 -20.17 6.94 -13.19
C PRO A 178 -20.35 5.95 -12.03
N GLY A 179 -21.43 5.15 -12.07
CA GLY A 179 -21.69 4.12 -11.07
C GLY A 179 -20.59 3.07 -11.01
N ILE A 180 -20.15 2.53 -12.15
CA ILE A 180 -19.02 1.60 -12.22
C ILE A 180 -17.75 2.26 -11.71
N GLY A 181 -17.48 3.52 -12.08
CA GLY A 181 -16.33 4.27 -11.59
C GLY A 181 -16.32 4.38 -10.06
N LEU A 182 -17.47 4.69 -9.45
CA LEU A 182 -17.62 4.75 -7.99
C LEU A 182 -17.46 3.37 -7.34
N PHE A 183 -18.05 2.31 -7.91
CA PHE A 183 -17.88 0.95 -7.41
C PHE A 183 -16.42 0.49 -7.47
N LEU A 184 -15.70 0.81 -8.54
CA LEU A 184 -14.26 0.54 -8.65
C LEU A 184 -13.47 1.32 -7.60
N LEU A 185 -13.86 2.56 -7.30
CA LEU A 185 -13.21 3.38 -6.26
C LEU A 185 -13.45 2.82 -4.85
N ILE A 186 -14.67 2.32 -4.57
CA ILE A 186 -15.00 1.62 -3.31
C ILE A 186 -14.17 0.33 -3.18
N LEU A 187 -13.98 -0.38 -4.30
CA LEU A 187 -13.22 -1.64 -4.33
C LEU A 187 -11.70 -1.42 -4.42
N ALA A 188 -11.24 -0.20 -4.69
CA ALA A 188 -9.83 0.15 -4.83
C ALA A 188 -8.93 -0.33 -3.69
N PRO A 189 -9.26 -0.17 -2.39
CA PRO A 189 -8.42 -0.68 -1.29
C PRO A 189 -8.32 -2.21 -1.24
N TYR A 190 -9.21 -2.95 -1.91
CA TYR A 190 -9.20 -4.42 -1.95
C TYR A 190 -8.52 -4.97 -3.21
N ILE A 191 -8.57 -4.22 -4.31
CA ILE A 191 -7.89 -4.55 -5.57
C ILE A 191 -6.40 -4.24 -5.47
N ASP A 192 -6.04 -3.08 -4.92
CA ASP A 192 -4.65 -2.67 -4.80
C ASP A 192 -3.97 -3.31 -3.59
N LYS A 193 -3.30 -4.44 -3.85
CA LYS A 193 -2.54 -5.20 -2.85
C LYS A 193 -1.07 -4.79 -2.76
N ASN A 194 -0.68 -3.66 -3.36
CA ASN A 194 0.73 -3.27 -3.39
C ASN A 194 1.23 -2.94 -1.97
N PRO A 195 2.27 -3.62 -1.44
CA PRO A 195 2.77 -3.37 -0.08
C PRO A 195 3.48 -2.02 0.06
N SER A 196 3.97 -1.44 -1.04
CA SER A 196 4.62 -0.13 -1.05
C SER A 196 3.65 0.99 -1.41
N LYS A 197 3.75 2.12 -0.69
CA LYS A 197 2.99 3.35 -0.99
C LYS A 197 3.75 4.33 -1.88
N ARG A 198 5.02 4.05 -2.20
CA ARG A 198 5.87 4.95 -2.98
C ARG A 198 5.31 5.08 -4.41
N PRO A 199 5.25 6.28 -5.00
CA PRO A 199 4.74 6.47 -6.36
C PRO A 199 5.50 5.64 -7.40
N GLU A 200 6.81 5.49 -7.24
CA GLU A 200 7.68 4.74 -8.14
C GLU A 200 7.34 3.26 -8.26
N ASP A 201 6.75 2.67 -7.21
CA ASP A 201 6.35 1.26 -7.19
C ASP A 201 4.93 1.07 -7.75
N ARG A 202 4.19 2.15 -8.02
CA ARG A 202 2.77 2.14 -8.45
C ARG A 202 2.57 2.74 -9.85
N LYS A 203 3.58 2.66 -10.71
CA LYS A 203 3.57 3.25 -12.07
C LYS A 203 2.34 2.86 -12.89
N PHE A 204 1.90 1.61 -12.81
CA PHE A 204 0.70 1.16 -13.51
C PHE A 204 -0.56 1.87 -13.00
N ALA A 205 -0.81 1.87 -11.69
CA ALA A 205 -1.98 2.54 -11.10
C ALA A 205 -1.98 4.05 -11.36
N ILE A 206 -0.80 4.69 -11.27
CA ILE A 206 -0.65 6.12 -11.57
C ILE A 206 -0.91 6.39 -13.06
N SER A 207 -0.40 5.56 -13.97
CA SER A 207 -0.67 5.70 -15.41
C SER A 207 -2.16 5.56 -15.73
N LEU A 208 -2.84 4.58 -15.12
CA LEU A 208 -4.28 4.37 -15.28
C LEU A 208 -5.08 5.57 -14.77
N MET A 209 -4.75 6.08 -13.58
CA MET A 209 -5.38 7.27 -13.01
C MET A 209 -5.10 8.51 -13.87
N SER A 210 -3.90 8.63 -14.42
CA SER A 210 -3.53 9.75 -15.31
C SER A 210 -4.34 9.71 -16.61
N VAL A 211 -4.47 8.53 -17.25
CA VAL A 211 -5.33 8.36 -18.43
C VAL A 211 -6.79 8.67 -18.10
N HIS A 212 -7.28 8.22 -16.95
CA HIS A 212 -8.63 8.53 -16.49
C HIS A 212 -8.85 10.04 -16.33
N LEU A 213 -7.93 10.75 -15.67
CA LEU A 213 -8.02 12.20 -15.51
C LEU A 213 -7.90 12.94 -16.85
N MET A 214 -7.04 12.49 -17.75
CA MET A 214 -6.91 13.07 -19.09
C MET A 214 -8.17 12.86 -19.93
N PHE A 215 -8.77 11.68 -19.87
CA PHE A 215 -10.05 11.40 -20.54
C PHE A 215 -11.13 12.37 -20.07
N TRP A 216 -11.32 12.54 -18.76
CA TRP A 216 -12.31 13.47 -18.22
C TRP A 216 -11.98 14.94 -18.51
N ALA A 217 -10.71 15.33 -18.42
CA ALA A 217 -10.28 16.68 -18.76
C ALA A 217 -10.56 17.02 -20.23
N VAL A 218 -10.31 16.09 -21.15
CA VAL A 218 -10.62 16.28 -22.58
C VAL A 218 -12.13 16.44 -22.80
N LEU A 219 -12.98 15.63 -22.16
CA LEU A 219 -14.44 15.80 -22.26
C LEU A 219 -14.89 17.16 -21.74
N VAL A 220 -14.32 17.62 -20.62
CA VAL A 220 -14.61 18.96 -20.08
C VAL A 220 -14.17 20.04 -21.07
N MET A 221 -12.98 19.94 -21.65
CA MET A 221 -12.50 20.90 -22.65
C MET A 221 -13.41 20.94 -23.90
N ILE A 222 -13.87 19.78 -24.38
CA ILE A 222 -14.79 19.69 -25.52
C ILE A 222 -16.11 20.38 -25.19
N GLY A 223 -16.74 20.04 -24.06
CA GLY A 223 -18.01 20.64 -23.67
C GLY A 223 -17.90 22.16 -23.41
N SER A 224 -16.75 22.64 -22.94
CA SER A 224 -16.53 24.05 -22.61
C SER A 224 -16.40 24.87 -23.88
N PHE A 225 -15.56 24.44 -24.82
CA PHE A 225 -15.15 25.28 -25.95
C PHE A 225 -15.76 24.87 -27.29
N PHE A 226 -16.05 23.59 -27.52
CA PHE A 226 -16.48 23.05 -28.82
C PHE A 226 -17.99 22.82 -28.92
N ARG A 227 -18.76 23.15 -27.86
CA ARG A 227 -20.23 23.06 -27.85
C ARG A 227 -20.87 24.43 -28.00
N GLY A 228 -21.65 24.57 -29.08
CA GLY A 228 -22.37 25.79 -29.47
C GLY A 228 -23.90 25.64 -29.39
N PRO A 229 -24.66 26.44 -30.15
CA PRO A 229 -26.12 26.43 -30.12
C PRO A 229 -26.72 25.04 -30.37
N GLY A 230 -27.72 24.67 -29.57
CA GLY A 230 -28.32 23.34 -29.55
C GLY A 230 -27.40 22.26 -28.97
N PHE A 231 -26.32 22.64 -28.29
CA PHE A 231 -25.24 21.74 -27.87
C PHE A 231 -24.59 20.99 -29.05
N ASN A 232 -24.63 21.57 -30.25
CA ASN A 232 -23.97 21.00 -31.42
C ASN A 232 -22.46 21.23 -31.37
N PHE A 233 -21.72 20.32 -32.01
CA PHE A 233 -20.28 20.48 -32.16
C PHE A 233 -19.99 21.61 -33.15
N VAL A 234 -19.22 22.60 -32.72
CA VAL A 234 -18.82 23.77 -33.51
C VAL A 234 -17.33 24.03 -33.35
N PHE A 235 -16.69 24.50 -34.41
CA PHE A 235 -15.30 24.91 -34.36
C PHE A 235 -15.18 26.35 -33.85
N PRO A 236 -14.44 26.61 -32.75
CA PRO A 236 -14.36 27.93 -32.13
C PRO A 236 -13.90 29.04 -33.05
N TRP A 237 -12.98 28.73 -33.98
CA TRP A 237 -12.42 29.69 -34.93
C TRP A 237 -13.34 30.05 -36.11
N ASN A 238 -14.42 29.29 -36.31
CA ASN A 238 -15.42 29.58 -37.35
C ASN A 238 -16.68 30.23 -36.76
N SER A 239 -17.13 29.74 -35.60
CA SER A 239 -18.44 30.09 -35.02
C SER A 239 -18.35 30.91 -33.73
N GLY A 240 -17.14 31.22 -33.26
CA GLY A 240 -16.91 31.87 -31.97
C GLY A 240 -16.93 30.90 -30.79
N VAL A 241 -16.69 31.43 -29.60
CA VAL A 241 -16.67 30.67 -28.33
C VAL A 241 -17.97 30.95 -27.57
N PHE A 242 -18.68 29.90 -27.18
CA PHE A 242 -19.95 29.99 -26.44
C PHE A 242 -19.76 29.68 -24.94
N PHE A 243 -18.67 30.18 -24.36
CA PHE A 243 -18.30 29.91 -22.96
C PHE A 243 -18.84 31.02 -22.06
N GLU A 244 -19.68 30.65 -21.11
CA GLU A 244 -20.12 31.52 -20.01
C GLU A 244 -19.28 31.16 -18.78
N LEU A 245 -18.76 32.18 -18.09
CA LEU A 245 -17.87 32.05 -16.93
C LEU A 245 -18.61 31.66 -15.64
#